data_AF-A0A1I3C2T5-F1
#
_entry.id   AF-A0A1I3C2T5-F1
#
_cell.length_a   1.000
_cell.length_b   1.000
_cell.length_c   1.000
_cell.angle_alpha   90.00
_cell.angle_beta   90.00
_cell.angle_gamma   90.00
#
_symmetry.space_group_name_H-M   'P 1'
#
loop_
_entity.id
_entity.type
_entity.pdbx_description
1 polymer ?
#
loop_
_entity_poly.entity_id
_entity_poly.type
_entity_poly.pdbx_seq_one_letter_code
_entity_poly.pdbx_strand_id
1 'polypeptide(L)'
;MEEVQTAILSALSAILVALIGVITKKVVAFLNEKGVTEKLNKKRYLVDLAVNAIEQIYQNEEGEVKLKKAKQMILSLFNDNGLSITETELDALIEASVKAMNDAFNSTKVGMIELKEEK
;
A
#
# COMPACT_ATOMS: atom_id res chain seq x y z
N MET A 1 4.30 7.53 -29.43
CA MET A 1 3.19 6.77 -28.82
C MET A 1 3.55 6.32 -27.40
N GLU A 2 4.78 5.88 -27.13
CA GLU A 2 5.20 5.49 -25.76
C GLU A 2 5.29 6.66 -24.77
N GLU A 3 5.86 7.81 -25.16
CA GLU A 3 5.98 8.95 -24.23
C GLU A 3 4.63 9.46 -23.71
N VAL A 4 3.58 9.43 -24.55
CA VAL A 4 2.23 9.82 -24.17
C VAL A 4 1.61 8.79 -23.21
N GLN A 5 1.84 7.50 -23.41
CA GLN A 5 1.38 6.46 -22.48
C GLN A 5 2.09 6.57 -21.12
N THR A 6 3.41 6.78 -21.09
CA THR A 6 4.17 6.96 -19.84
C THR A 6 3.76 8.23 -19.10
N ALA A 7 3.46 9.32 -19.82
CA ALA A 7 2.95 10.56 -19.23
C ALA A 7 1.54 10.37 -18.63
N ILE A 8 0.66 9.65 -19.31
CA ILE A 8 -0.68 9.34 -18.80
C ILE A 8 -0.60 8.42 -17.58
N LEU A 9 0.26 7.39 -17.61
CA LEU A 9 0.43 6.46 -16.48
C LEU A 9 1.00 7.17 -15.25
N SER A 10 1.98 8.06 -15.43
CA SER A 10 2.55 8.84 -14.33
C SER A 10 1.55 9.86 -13.75
N ALA A 11 0.72 10.50 -14.59
CA ALA A 11 -0.35 11.38 -14.14
C ALA A 11 -1.43 10.64 -13.35
N LEU A 12 -1.87 9.46 -13.80
CA LEU A 12 -2.82 8.61 -13.09
C LEU A 12 -2.25 8.13 -11.74
N SER A 13 -0.97 7.80 -11.71
CA SER A 13 -0.26 7.40 -10.49
C SER A 13 -0.19 8.54 -9.48
N ALA A 14 0.08 9.77 -9.93
CA ALA A 14 0.08 10.96 -9.06
C ALA A 14 -1.30 11.25 -8.45
N ILE A 15 -2.37 11.08 -9.24
CA ILE A 15 -3.75 11.22 -8.76
C ILE A 15 -4.07 10.14 -7.73
N LEU A 16 -3.67 8.88 -7.97
CA LEU A 16 -3.85 7.78 -7.02
C LEU A 16 -3.12 8.07 -5.70
N VAL A 17 -1.86 8.51 -5.73
CA VAL A 17 -1.09 8.85 -4.52
C VAL A 17 -1.75 10.00 -3.75
N ALA A 18 -2.28 11.02 -4.45
CA ALA A 18 -3.00 12.12 -3.82
C ALA A 18 -4.30 11.66 -3.14
N LEU A 19 -5.10 10.83 -3.81
CA LEU A 19 -6.32 10.26 -3.24
C LEU A 19 -6.03 9.38 -2.02
N ILE A 20 -4.99 8.57 -2.11
CA ILE A 20 -4.47 7.75 -1.03
C ILE A 20 -4.06 8.59 0.18
N GLY A 21 -3.34 9.71 -0.04
CA GLY A 21 -2.97 10.64 1.02
C GLY A 21 -4.17 11.27 1.73
N VAL A 22 -5.25 11.57 1.00
CA VAL A 22 -6.50 12.09 1.58
C VAL A 22 -7.23 11.02 2.40
N ILE A 23 -7.37 9.80 1.86
CA ILE A 23 -8.03 8.68 2.56
C ILE A 23 -7.27 8.37 3.86
N THR A 24 -5.94 8.35 3.80
CA THR A 24 -5.07 8.12 4.96
C THR A 24 -5.34 9.09 6.09
N LYS A 25 -5.40 10.40 5.80
CA LYS A 25 -5.66 11.42 6.81
C LYS A 25 -7.02 11.21 7.48
N LYS A 26 -8.05 10.84 6.70
CA LYS A 26 -9.39 10.57 7.22
C LYS A 26 -9.45 9.30 8.08
N VAL A 27 -8.76 8.24 7.66
CA VAL A 27 -8.68 7.00 8.43
C VAL A 27 -7.90 7.22 9.72
N VAL A 28 -6.80 7.98 9.68
CA VAL A 28 -6.03 8.36 10.88
C VAL A 28 -6.90 9.15 11.87
N ALA A 29 -7.65 10.14 11.38
CA ALA A 29 -8.57 10.90 12.23
C ALA A 29 -9.67 10.01 12.84
N PHE A 30 -10.24 9.11 12.04
CA PHE A 30 -11.28 8.17 12.47
C PHE A 30 -10.77 7.13 13.49
N LEU A 31 -9.54 6.63 13.33
CA LEU A 31 -8.93 5.67 14.25
C LEU A 31 -8.54 6.32 15.59
N ASN A 32 -8.06 7.57 15.56
CA ASN A 32 -7.79 8.35 16.77
C ASN A 32 -9.07 8.60 17.58
N GLU A 33 -10.21 8.79 16.92
CA GLU A 33 -11.51 9.01 17.57
C GLU A 33 -12.02 7.76 18.32
N LYS A 34 -11.56 6.55 17.95
CA LYS A 34 -12.04 5.28 18.51
C LYS A 34 -11.15 4.64 19.58
N GLY A 35 -10.01 5.23 19.94
CA GLY A 35 -9.23 4.83 21.12
C GLY A 35 -8.65 3.40 21.09
N VAL A 36 -8.24 2.89 19.93
CA VAL A 36 -7.67 1.52 19.78
C VAL A 36 -6.17 1.61 19.46
N THR A 37 -5.31 1.27 20.42
CA THR A 37 -3.85 1.03 20.33
C THR A 37 -3.15 1.76 19.15
N GLU A 38 -3.13 3.09 19.24
CA GLU A 38 -3.09 4.00 18.08
C GLU A 38 -1.85 3.92 17.19
N LYS A 39 -0.66 3.70 17.75
CA LYS A 39 0.59 3.87 16.98
C LYS A 39 0.89 2.67 16.08
N LEU A 40 0.75 1.45 16.57
CA LEU A 40 1.04 0.25 15.78
C LEU A 40 0.04 0.05 14.64
N ASN A 41 -1.24 0.28 14.90
CA ASN A 41 -2.27 0.22 13.86
C ASN A 41 -2.08 1.31 12.79
N LYS A 42 -1.69 2.51 13.20
CA LYS A 42 -1.37 3.61 12.27
C LYS A 42 -0.14 3.29 11.42
N LYS A 43 0.94 2.79 12.02
CA LYS A 43 2.15 2.34 11.28
C LYS A 43 1.78 1.27 10.25
N ARG A 44 1.07 0.22 10.68
CA ARG A 44 0.66 -0.89 9.80
C ARG A 44 -0.21 -0.42 8.64
N TYR A 45 -1.19 0.44 8.91
CA TYR A 45 -2.05 1.00 7.86
C TYR A 45 -1.26 1.77 6.79
N LEU A 46 -0.30 2.61 7.21
CA LEU A 46 0.53 3.38 6.27
C LEU A 46 1.45 2.47 5.43
N VAL A 47 1.92 1.36 6.01
CA VAL A 47 2.73 0.37 5.29
C VAL A 47 1.87 -0.42 4.30
N ASP A 48 0.70 -0.93 4.72
CA ASP A 48 -0.25 -1.63 3.86
C ASP A 48 -0.62 -0.76 2.65
N LEU A 49 -0.90 0.50 2.91
CA LEU A 49 -1.21 1.50 1.91
C LEU A 49 -0.10 1.66 0.88
N ALA A 50 1.14 1.87 1.33
CA ALA A 50 2.26 2.07 0.44
C ALA A 50 2.56 0.81 -0.40
N VAL A 51 2.51 -0.38 0.20
CA VAL A 51 2.71 -1.66 -0.52
C VAL A 51 1.67 -1.82 -1.63
N ASN A 52 0.39 -1.61 -1.33
CA ASN A 52 -0.68 -1.71 -2.33
C ASN A 52 -0.58 -0.62 -3.41
N ALA A 53 -0.15 0.60 -3.07
CA ALA A 53 0.04 1.67 -4.03
C ALA A 53 1.19 1.35 -5.00
N ILE A 54 2.32 0.86 -4.48
CA ILE A 54 3.47 0.48 -5.29
C ILE A 54 3.13 -0.69 -6.20
N GLU A 55 2.42 -1.71 -5.71
CA GLU A 55 2.03 -2.83 -6.55
C GLU A 55 1.13 -2.40 -7.70
N GLN A 56 0.25 -1.42 -7.49
CA GLN A 56 -0.61 -0.86 -8.54
C GLN A 56 0.13 0.02 -9.54
N ILE A 57 1.05 0.88 -9.09
CA ILE A 57 1.75 1.85 -9.94
C ILE A 57 2.85 1.17 -10.75
N TYR A 58 3.55 0.21 -10.16
CA TYR A 58 4.77 -0.38 -10.69
C TYR A 58 4.59 -1.85 -11.08
N GLN A 59 3.43 -2.23 -11.61
CA GLN A 59 3.08 -3.63 -11.92
C GLN A 59 4.15 -4.40 -12.71
N ASN A 60 4.83 -3.71 -13.63
CA ASN A 60 5.84 -4.29 -14.53
C ASN A 60 7.28 -4.22 -14.00
N GLU A 61 7.50 -3.61 -12.84
CA GLU A 61 8.84 -3.49 -12.25
C GLU A 61 9.20 -4.72 -11.41
N GLU A 62 10.51 -4.98 -11.30
CA GLU A 62 11.02 -6.05 -10.45
C GLU A 62 10.76 -5.80 -8.96
N GLY A 63 10.70 -6.89 -8.17
CA GLY A 63 10.39 -6.84 -6.74
C GLY A 63 11.36 -5.97 -5.93
N GLU A 64 12.65 -5.95 -6.28
CA GLU A 64 13.64 -5.11 -5.60
C GLU A 64 13.39 -3.61 -5.81
N VAL A 65 13.00 -3.23 -7.04
CA VAL A 65 12.67 -1.85 -7.39
C VAL A 65 11.40 -1.41 -6.66
N LYS A 66 10.37 -2.27 -6.63
CA LYS A 66 9.13 -2.05 -5.87
C LYS A 66 9.43 -1.87 -4.38
N LEU A 67 10.22 -2.75 -3.78
CA LEU A 67 10.58 -2.68 -2.37
C LEU A 67 11.28 -1.36 -2.01
N LYS A 68 12.24 -0.91 -2.83
CA LYS A 68 12.94 0.35 -2.61
C LYS A 68 11.97 1.54 -2.64
N LYS A 69 11.06 1.56 -3.62
CA LYS A 69 10.05 2.63 -3.75
C LYS A 69 9.02 2.61 -2.61
N ALA A 70 8.62 1.42 -2.15
CA ALA A 70 7.74 1.26 -1.00
C ALA A 70 8.38 1.84 0.27
N LYS A 71 9.66 1.50 0.54
CA LYS A 71 10.40 2.07 1.67
C LYS A 71 10.46 3.60 1.62
N GLN A 72 10.75 4.18 0.45
CA GLN A 72 10.76 5.63 0.27
C GLN A 72 9.39 6.28 0.57
N MET A 73 8.31 5.69 0.04
CA MET A 73 6.96 6.18 0.27
C MET A 73 6.55 6.07 1.74
N ILE A 74 6.87 4.95 2.40
CA ILE A 74 6.57 4.73 3.82
C ILE A 74 7.30 5.75 4.69
N LEU A 75 8.59 5.98 4.45
CA LEU A 75 9.35 6.98 5.19
C LEU A 75 8.77 8.39 5.02
N SER A 76 8.33 8.76 3.81
CA SER A 76 7.61 10.02 3.58
C SER A 76 6.33 10.10 4.40
N LEU A 77 5.48 9.07 4.32
CA LEU A 77 4.21 9.01 5.03
C LEU A 77 4.39 9.07 6.55
N PHE A 78 5.44 8.45 7.07
CA PHE A 78 5.74 8.43 8.50
C PHE A 78 6.19 9.81 8.98
N ASN A 79 7.09 10.46 8.24
CA ASN A 79 7.52 11.82 8.50
C ASN A 79 6.34 12.81 8.47
N ASP A 80 5.49 12.72 7.45
CA ASP A 80 4.29 13.57 7.30
C ASP A 80 3.27 13.38 8.44
N ASN A 81 3.32 12.24 9.11
CA ASN A 81 2.42 11.87 10.21
C ASN A 81 3.08 11.97 11.60
N GLY A 82 4.33 12.46 11.70
CA GLY A 82 5.07 12.57 12.95
C GLY A 82 5.38 11.22 13.61
N LEU A 83 5.55 10.17 12.82
CA LEU A 83 5.82 8.81 13.28
C LEU A 83 7.29 8.43 13.04
N SER A 84 7.89 7.75 14.02
CA SER A 84 9.20 7.13 13.89
C SER A 84 9.07 5.61 13.78
N ILE A 85 9.99 5.00 13.03
CA ILE A 85 10.05 3.55 12.84
C ILE A 85 11.50 3.11 12.73
N THR A 86 11.81 1.94 13.29
CA THR A 86 13.12 1.30 13.10
C THR A 86 13.15 0.55 11.77
N GLU A 87 14.34 0.33 11.19
CA GLU A 87 14.45 -0.45 9.95
C GLU A 87 13.87 -1.87 10.12
N THR A 88 14.12 -2.51 11.27
CA THR A 88 13.57 -3.84 11.58
C THR A 88 12.04 -3.84 11.67
N GLU A 89 11.43 -2.85 12.32
CA GLU A 89 9.97 -2.72 12.34
C GLU A 89 9.41 -2.48 10.93
N LEU A 90 10.09 -1.67 10.12
CA LEU A 90 9.67 -1.34 8.76
C LEU A 90 9.66 -2.58 7.88
N ASP A 91 10.74 -3.37 7.91
CA ASP A 91 10.86 -4.59 7.13
C ASP A 91 9.82 -5.63 7.55
N ALA A 92 9.62 -5.83 8.86
CA ALA A 92 8.61 -6.76 9.37
C ALA A 92 7.18 -6.35 8.98
N LEU A 93 6.87 -5.04 9.01
CA LEU A 93 5.56 -4.56 8.57
C LEU A 93 5.37 -4.72 7.06
N ILE A 94 6.41 -4.44 6.25
CA ILE A 94 6.33 -4.63 4.80
C ILE A 94 6.07 -6.11 4.47
N GLU A 95 6.79 -7.03 5.10
CA GLU A 95 6.59 -8.47 4.91
C GLU A 95 5.15 -8.89 5.29
N ALA A 96 4.66 -8.42 6.43
CA ALA A 96 3.29 -8.67 6.86
C ALA A 96 2.25 -8.13 5.87
N SER A 97 2.47 -6.92 5.33
CA SER A 97 1.60 -6.29 4.33
C SER A 97 1.61 -7.04 3.00
N VAL A 98 2.80 -7.44 2.51
CA VAL A 98 2.94 -8.22 1.27
C VAL A 98 2.28 -9.58 1.41
N LYS A 99 2.47 -10.25 2.56
CA LYS A 99 1.79 -11.51 2.84
C LYS A 99 0.27 -11.35 2.86
N ALA A 100 -0.25 -10.35 3.55
CA ALA A 100 -1.69 -10.09 3.59
C ALA A 100 -2.27 -9.80 2.20
N MET A 101 -1.56 -9.03 1.38
CA MET A 101 -1.92 -8.75 -0.01
C MET A 101 -1.96 -10.04 -0.85
N ASN A 102 -0.94 -10.88 -0.75
CA ASN A 102 -0.87 -12.16 -1.47
C ASN A 102 -1.95 -13.14 -1.03
N ASP A 103 -2.21 -13.25 0.28
CA ASP A 103 -3.26 -14.10 0.82
C ASP A 103 -4.64 -13.66 0.30
N ALA A 104 -4.91 -12.35 0.26
CA ALA A 104 -6.15 -11.78 -0.32
C ALA A 104 -6.28 -12.01 -1.83
N PHE A 105 -5.18 -11.90 -2.58
CA PHE A 105 -5.16 -12.20 -4.02
C PHE A 105 -5.46 -13.68 -4.29
N ASN A 106 -4.84 -14.58 -3.53
CA ASN A 106 -5.01 -16.03 -3.67
C ASN A 106 -6.42 -16.47 -3.27
N SER A 107 -6.98 -15.94 -2.17
CA SER A 107 -8.35 -16.25 -1.75
C SER A 107 -9.38 -15.79 -2.79
N THR A 108 -9.16 -14.63 -3.42
CA THR A 108 -10.01 -14.12 -4.51
C THR A 108 -9.96 -15.05 -5.72
N LYS A 109 -8.78 -15.57 -6.07
CA LYS A 109 -8.61 -16.54 -7.17
C LYS A 109 -9.38 -17.84 -6.92
N VAL A 110 -9.32 -18.38 -5.71
CA VAL A 110 -10.03 -19.62 -5.33
C VAL A 110 -11.54 -19.44 -5.45
N GLY A 111 -12.10 -18.36 -4.90
CA GLY A 111 -13.54 -18.09 -5.01
C GLY A 111 -14.03 -17.90 -6.46
N MET A 112 -13.20 -17.35 -7.36
CA MET A 112 -13.54 -17.24 -8.78
C MET A 112 -13.52 -18.59 -9.53
N ILE A 113 -12.75 -19.57 -9.06
CA ILE A 113 -12.70 -20.92 -9.64
C ILE A 113 -13.95 -21.71 -9.22
N GLU A 114 -14.30 -21.68 -7.92
CA GLU A 114 -15.49 -22.34 -7.39
C GLU A 114 -16.78 -21.87 -8.08
N LEU A 115 -16.92 -20.55 -8.31
CA LEU A 115 -18.06 -19.97 -9.03
C LEU A 115 -18.14 -20.34 -10.52
N LYS A 116 -17.04 -20.82 -11.12
CA LYS A 116 -17.01 -21.30 -12.50
C LYS A 116 -17.30 -22.80 -12.61
N GLU A 117 -17.04 -23.58 -11.57
CA GLU A 117 -17.38 -25.02 -11.55
C GLU A 117 -18.84 -25.29 -11.14
N GLU A 118 -19.49 -24.32 -10.49
CA GLU A 118 -20.93 -24.38 -10.17
C GLU A 118 -21.87 -23.95 -11.32
N LYS A 119 -21.33 -23.62 -12.51
CA LYS A 119 -22.09 -23.26 -13.72
C LYS A 119 -21.87 -24.26 -14.84
#